data_AF-A0A932YQJ8-F1
#
_entry.id   AF-A0A932YQJ8-F1
#
_cell.length_a   1.000
_cell.length_b   1.000
_cell.length_c   1.000
_cell.angle_alpha   90.00
_cell.angle_beta   90.00
_cell.angle_gamma   90.00
#
_symmetry.space_group_name_H-M   'P 1'
#
loop_
_entity.id
_entity.type
_entity.pdbx_description
1 polymer ?
#
loop_
_entity_poly.entity_id
_entity_poly.type
_entity_poly.pdbx_seq_one_letter_code
_entity_poly.pdbx_strand_id
1 'polypeptide(L)'
;MLEILPPELLRFLMVKTKLNQAINFDPAGDTIPDLFDDYQQAALAYKNKSDEDLARAFEYSQIGKEVKLPPFGARFINLAQWVQMPNAEQKIKEYDMEEWVPYAKIWVERFAPDSAKYELKKDIPESAKKLTGKQKEFLKKVATEIDKDWNAEEFQKQIYDWAKDFSLSSHEAFEAIYISLLDKTYGPKAAWLILFNKDFVKLRFEEIYSSSERSEFRSGNSSPQGRTIISLNKPNVFSIDNAVKEKYPSISIGIAIIKGVTIEETNPQLEREKEAFLKSLAGLTTEQLGQYPEIQAYRRLYKEMGVDWHSRRPSPEALLRRVALKKGLYTVNTCVDAYNLVVMKHRISVGAFDLDKIDFPTVLRFPEKGEEILLLGDSEPTVYKETELAYFDRKGGYNIDFNFRDAKRTAVQLKTKNLYLNIDGVYDITSSQVEQALREACDIIMKHCGGRLETFGVDTAS
;
A
#
# COMPACT_ATOMS: atom_id res chain seq x y z
N MET A 1 -23.78 9.03 -24.31
CA MET A 1 -24.85 8.16 -23.74
C MET A 1 -24.45 6.70 -23.69
N LEU A 2 -23.94 6.09 -24.77
CA LEU A 2 -23.49 4.68 -24.70
C LEU A 2 -22.27 4.44 -23.79
N GLU A 3 -21.54 5.49 -23.42
CA GLU A 3 -20.50 5.42 -22.38
C GLU A 3 -21.09 5.19 -20.97
N ILE A 4 -22.34 5.57 -20.72
CA ILE A 4 -22.95 5.55 -19.37
C ILE A 4 -24.11 4.56 -19.26
N LEU A 5 -24.65 4.08 -20.38
CA LEU A 5 -25.73 3.10 -20.43
C LEU A 5 -25.46 2.04 -21.50
N PRO A 6 -25.73 0.75 -21.21
CA PRO A 6 -25.80 -0.29 -22.21
C PRO A 6 -26.79 0.05 -23.33
N PRO A 7 -26.56 -0.39 -24.58
CA PRO A 7 -27.46 -0.13 -25.70
C PRO A 7 -28.92 -0.54 -25.43
N GLU A 8 -29.14 -1.67 -24.75
CA GLU A 8 -30.45 -2.18 -24.34
C GLU A 8 -31.14 -1.30 -23.32
N LEU A 9 -30.42 -0.76 -22.33
CA LEU A 9 -30.98 0.18 -21.36
C LEU A 9 -31.34 1.52 -22.01
N LEU A 10 -30.54 1.96 -23.00
CA LEU A 10 -30.86 3.16 -23.76
C LEU A 10 -32.15 2.97 -24.59
N ARG A 11 -32.33 1.81 -25.22
CA ARG A 11 -33.59 1.48 -25.91
C ARG A 11 -34.75 1.35 -24.93
N PHE A 12 -34.53 0.73 -23.77
CA PHE A 12 -35.54 0.62 -22.72
C PHE A 12 -35.98 2.00 -22.23
N LEU A 13 -35.04 2.93 -22.00
CA LEU A 13 -35.36 4.32 -21.65
C LEU A 13 -36.26 4.97 -22.71
N MET A 14 -35.98 4.75 -24.00
CA MET A 14 -36.80 5.29 -25.09
C MET A 14 -38.20 4.67 -25.14
N VAL A 15 -38.32 3.36 -24.92
CA VAL A 15 -39.59 2.64 -25.04
C VAL A 15 -40.49 2.82 -23.82
N LYS A 16 -39.90 2.92 -22.61
CA LYS A 16 -40.69 3.07 -21.38
C LYS A 16 -41.34 4.45 -21.26
N THR A 17 -40.82 5.45 -21.96
CA THR A 17 -41.40 6.80 -21.98
C THR A 17 -42.54 6.89 -22.99
N LYS A 18 -43.66 7.48 -22.58
CA LYS A 18 -44.82 7.67 -23.46
C LYS A 18 -44.48 8.62 -24.60
N LEU A 19 -45.03 8.38 -25.79
CA LEU A 19 -44.77 9.18 -27.00
C LEU A 19 -45.04 10.68 -26.86
N ASN A 20 -45.94 11.06 -25.93
CA ASN A 20 -46.30 12.45 -25.66
C ASN A 20 -45.53 13.08 -24.48
N GLN A 21 -44.48 12.42 -23.99
CA GLN A 21 -43.63 12.89 -22.90
C GLN A 21 -42.20 13.09 -23.38
N ALA A 22 -41.57 14.19 -22.98
CA ALA A 22 -40.15 14.40 -23.20
C ALA A 22 -39.33 13.47 -22.29
N ILE A 23 -38.28 12.84 -22.84
CA ILE A 23 -37.32 12.06 -22.06
C ILE A 23 -36.36 13.05 -21.40
N ASN A 24 -36.60 13.36 -20.13
CA ASN A 24 -35.67 14.13 -19.32
C ASN A 24 -34.69 13.15 -18.65
N PHE A 25 -33.47 13.09 -19.18
CA PHE A 25 -32.41 12.24 -18.64
C PHE A 25 -31.31 13.13 -18.05
N ASP A 26 -31.27 13.21 -16.72
CA ASP A 26 -30.16 13.79 -15.98
C ASP A 26 -29.29 12.64 -15.43
N PRO A 27 -28.05 12.44 -15.90
CA PRO A 27 -27.22 11.34 -15.42
C PRO A 27 -26.80 11.49 -13.96
N ALA A 28 -26.93 12.68 -13.35
CA ALA A 28 -26.54 12.92 -11.97
C ALA A 28 -27.47 12.25 -10.95
N GLY A 29 -26.93 12.00 -9.75
CA GLY A 29 -27.70 11.41 -8.65
C GLY A 29 -28.09 9.96 -8.95
N ASP A 30 -29.33 9.60 -8.60
CA ASP A 30 -29.83 8.23 -8.63
C ASP A 30 -30.43 7.82 -9.98
N THR A 31 -30.51 8.73 -10.96
CA THR A 31 -31.18 8.48 -12.24
C THR A 31 -30.61 7.29 -13.02
N ILE A 32 -29.29 7.10 -13.01
CA ILE A 32 -28.66 5.93 -13.65
C ILE A 32 -28.95 4.65 -12.86
N PRO A 33 -28.65 4.57 -11.53
CA PRO A 33 -29.03 3.41 -10.73
C PRO A 33 -30.50 3.00 -10.85
N ASP A 34 -31.42 3.97 -10.77
CA ASP A 34 -32.85 3.73 -10.89
C ASP A 34 -33.23 3.17 -12.26
N LEU A 35 -32.58 3.63 -13.34
CA LEU A 35 -32.84 3.08 -14.67
C LEU A 35 -32.41 1.62 -14.82
N PHE A 36 -31.28 1.22 -14.21
CA PHE A 36 -30.86 -0.18 -14.19
C PHE A 36 -31.80 -1.04 -13.35
N ASP A 37 -32.22 -0.55 -12.18
CA ASP A 37 -33.16 -1.27 -11.30
C ASP A 37 -34.55 -1.40 -11.95
N ASP A 38 -35.04 -0.35 -12.62
CA ASP A 38 -36.27 -0.39 -13.44
C ASP A 38 -36.18 -1.44 -14.55
N TYR A 39 -35.02 -1.53 -15.21
CA TYR A 39 -34.79 -2.52 -16.25
C TYR A 39 -34.80 -3.95 -15.70
N GLN A 40 -34.22 -4.18 -14.52
CA GLN A 40 -34.32 -5.48 -13.82
C GLN A 40 -35.77 -5.81 -13.46
N GLN A 41 -36.55 -4.84 -12.96
CA GLN A 41 -37.96 -5.05 -12.64
C GLN A 41 -38.79 -5.40 -13.87
N ALA A 42 -38.57 -4.69 -14.98
CA ALA A 42 -39.26 -4.97 -16.24
C ALA A 42 -38.89 -6.35 -16.81
N ALA A 43 -37.63 -6.76 -16.69
CA ALA A 43 -37.20 -8.11 -17.06
C ALA A 43 -37.80 -9.20 -16.16
N LEU A 44 -37.96 -8.95 -14.85
CA LEU A 44 -38.67 -9.84 -13.94
C LEU A 44 -40.15 -9.96 -14.29
N ALA A 45 -40.80 -8.85 -14.66
CA ALA A 45 -42.18 -8.86 -15.11
C ALA A 45 -42.36 -9.70 -16.38
N TYR A 46 -41.44 -9.57 -17.35
CA TYR A 46 -41.38 -10.42 -18.54
C TYR A 46 -41.21 -11.90 -18.19
N LYS A 47 -40.25 -12.22 -17.32
CA LYS A 47 -39.94 -13.60 -16.91
C LYS A 47 -41.12 -14.26 -16.17
N ASN A 48 -41.77 -13.52 -15.29
CA ASN A 48 -42.84 -14.03 -14.43
C ASN A 48 -44.24 -13.89 -15.05
N LYS A 49 -44.36 -13.28 -16.23
CA LYS A 49 -45.62 -12.98 -16.92
C LYS A 49 -46.61 -12.23 -16.02
N SER A 50 -46.12 -11.21 -15.32
CA SER A 50 -46.93 -10.42 -14.38
C SER A 50 -47.43 -9.12 -15.00
N ASP A 51 -46.66 -8.03 -14.88
CA ASP A 51 -47.01 -6.71 -15.42
C ASP A 51 -46.74 -6.67 -16.92
N GLU A 52 -47.81 -6.66 -17.71
CA GLU A 52 -47.75 -6.74 -19.18
C GLU A 52 -47.10 -5.51 -19.81
N ASP A 53 -47.35 -4.32 -19.25
CA ASP A 53 -46.80 -3.06 -19.80
C ASP A 53 -45.28 -3.00 -19.57
N LEU A 54 -44.82 -3.33 -18.36
CA LEU A 54 -43.38 -3.40 -18.04
C LEU A 54 -42.69 -4.52 -18.83
N ALA A 55 -43.30 -5.70 -18.90
CA ALA A 55 -42.76 -6.83 -19.66
C ALA A 55 -42.56 -6.48 -21.14
N ARG A 56 -43.52 -5.76 -21.72
CA ARG A 56 -43.50 -5.37 -23.13
C ARG A 56 -42.50 -4.26 -23.40
N ALA A 57 -42.35 -3.31 -22.48
CA ALA A 57 -41.29 -2.30 -22.55
C ALA A 57 -39.88 -2.94 -22.53
N PHE A 58 -39.69 -3.96 -21.69
CA PHE A 58 -38.45 -4.75 -21.70
C PHE A 58 -38.27 -5.53 -23.01
N GLU A 59 -39.29 -6.26 -23.48
CA GLU A 59 -39.22 -7.03 -24.72
C GLU A 59 -38.83 -6.15 -25.92
N TYR A 60 -39.44 -4.99 -26.07
CA TYR A 60 -39.15 -4.03 -27.15
C TYR A 60 -37.80 -3.35 -27.04
N SER A 61 -37.13 -3.42 -25.89
CA SER A 61 -35.75 -2.96 -25.75
C SER A 61 -34.72 -3.96 -26.29
N GLN A 62 -35.13 -5.20 -26.58
CA GLN A 62 -34.24 -6.26 -27.09
C GLN A 62 -34.10 -6.21 -28.62
N ILE A 63 -32.98 -6.73 -29.13
CA ILE A 63 -32.73 -6.86 -30.57
C ILE A 63 -32.45 -8.33 -30.87
N GLY A 64 -33.15 -8.87 -31.87
CA GLY A 64 -32.99 -10.27 -32.31
C GLY A 64 -34.09 -11.18 -31.77
N LYS A 65 -33.93 -12.49 -32.01
CA LYS A 65 -34.91 -13.51 -31.61
C LYS A 65 -34.70 -14.02 -30.17
N GLU A 66 -33.54 -13.77 -29.59
CA GLU A 66 -33.18 -14.20 -28.24
C GLU A 66 -33.25 -13.02 -27.27
N VAL A 67 -34.00 -13.18 -26.19
CA VAL A 67 -34.13 -12.19 -25.13
C VAL A 67 -33.01 -12.39 -24.12
N LYS A 68 -32.18 -11.37 -23.90
CA LYS A 68 -31.09 -11.42 -22.91
C LYS A 68 -31.59 -10.85 -21.58
N LEU A 69 -31.68 -11.68 -20.56
CA LEU A 69 -32.08 -11.24 -19.22
C LEU A 69 -30.90 -10.55 -18.51
N PRO A 70 -31.14 -9.45 -17.78
CA PRO A 70 -30.14 -8.85 -16.91
C PRO A 70 -29.87 -9.73 -15.67
N PRO A 71 -28.75 -9.49 -14.96
CA PRO A 71 -28.56 -10.07 -13.64
C PRO A 71 -29.68 -9.62 -12.69
N PHE A 72 -30.15 -10.53 -11.83
CA PHE A 72 -31.19 -10.25 -10.82
C PHE A 72 -30.67 -10.31 -9.39
N GLY A 73 -29.44 -10.77 -9.19
CA GLY A 73 -28.94 -11.09 -7.86
C GLY A 73 -28.63 -9.87 -7.00
N ALA A 74 -28.45 -8.69 -7.60
CA ALA A 74 -28.27 -7.44 -6.86
C ALA A 74 -28.69 -6.21 -7.68
N ARG A 75 -29.01 -5.12 -6.96
CA ARG A 75 -29.31 -3.80 -7.52
C ARG A 75 -28.06 -3.13 -8.07
N PHE A 76 -28.21 -2.21 -9.02
CA PHE A 76 -27.08 -1.48 -9.60
C PHE A 76 -26.31 -0.66 -8.57
N ILE A 77 -27.01 -0.10 -7.57
CA ILE A 77 -26.35 0.66 -6.50
C ILE A 77 -25.38 -0.21 -5.67
N ASN A 78 -25.66 -1.51 -5.53
CA ASN A 78 -24.75 -2.43 -4.85
C ASN A 78 -23.51 -2.69 -5.70
N LEU A 79 -23.67 -2.84 -7.02
CA LEU A 79 -22.55 -2.94 -7.94
C LEU A 79 -21.68 -1.67 -7.92
N ALA A 80 -22.31 -0.49 -7.94
CA ALA A 80 -21.62 0.79 -7.84
C ALA A 80 -20.83 0.95 -6.52
N GLN A 81 -21.30 0.32 -5.44
CA GLN A 81 -20.51 0.21 -4.21
C GLN A 81 -19.35 -0.77 -4.37
N TRP A 82 -19.59 -1.96 -4.93
CA TRP A 82 -18.55 -2.99 -5.07
C TRP A 82 -17.40 -2.55 -5.97
N VAL A 83 -17.66 -1.80 -7.04
CA VAL A 83 -16.57 -1.31 -7.93
C VAL A 83 -15.65 -0.29 -7.26
N GLN A 84 -16.08 0.31 -6.14
CA GLN A 84 -15.26 1.18 -5.30
C GLN A 84 -14.41 0.40 -4.28
N MET A 85 -14.64 -0.90 -4.16
CA MET A 85 -14.05 -1.76 -3.14
C MET A 85 -12.94 -2.66 -3.74
N PRO A 86 -11.74 -2.76 -3.14
CA PRO A 86 -10.61 -3.54 -3.68
C PRO A 86 -10.78 -5.07 -3.54
N ASN A 87 -10.66 -5.86 -4.63
CA ASN A 87 -10.91 -7.32 -4.69
C ASN A 87 -12.39 -7.75 -4.81
N ALA A 88 -13.28 -6.89 -5.34
CA ALA A 88 -14.69 -7.21 -5.53
C ALA A 88 -15.00 -8.10 -6.74
N GLU A 89 -14.00 -8.50 -7.53
CA GLU A 89 -14.16 -9.22 -8.80
C GLU A 89 -14.84 -10.58 -8.60
N GLN A 90 -14.48 -11.32 -7.56
CA GLN A 90 -15.08 -12.63 -7.27
C GLN A 90 -16.57 -12.51 -6.96
N LYS A 91 -16.97 -11.44 -6.27
CA LYS A 91 -18.36 -11.19 -5.91
C LYS A 91 -19.17 -10.68 -7.09
N ILE A 92 -18.63 -9.75 -7.86
CA ILE A 92 -19.28 -9.27 -9.09
C ILE A 92 -19.64 -10.47 -9.99
N LYS A 93 -18.73 -11.45 -10.06
CA LYS A 93 -18.93 -12.71 -10.78
C LYS A 93 -19.96 -13.65 -10.16
N GLU A 94 -20.07 -13.70 -8.84
CA GLU A 94 -21.14 -14.47 -8.16
C GLU A 94 -22.55 -13.98 -8.54
N TYR A 95 -22.69 -12.67 -8.78
CA TYR A 95 -23.95 -12.03 -9.11
C TYR A 95 -24.17 -11.80 -10.62
N ASP A 96 -23.25 -12.27 -11.48
CA ASP A 96 -23.30 -12.13 -12.95
C ASP A 96 -23.40 -10.66 -13.42
N MET A 97 -22.71 -9.75 -12.72
CA MET A 97 -22.80 -8.30 -12.94
C MET A 97 -21.60 -7.72 -13.71
N GLU A 98 -20.71 -8.57 -14.24
CA GLU A 98 -19.46 -8.15 -14.91
C GLU A 98 -19.71 -7.17 -16.06
N GLU A 99 -20.76 -7.40 -16.85
CA GLU A 99 -21.11 -6.54 -17.98
C GLU A 99 -21.49 -5.12 -17.56
N TRP A 100 -21.94 -4.94 -16.31
CA TRP A 100 -22.39 -3.66 -15.79
C TRP A 100 -21.27 -2.87 -15.09
N VAL A 101 -20.12 -3.51 -14.83
CA VAL A 101 -18.96 -2.90 -14.14
C VAL A 101 -18.47 -1.61 -14.81
N PRO A 102 -18.30 -1.53 -16.15
CA PRO A 102 -17.82 -0.31 -16.78
C PRO A 102 -18.73 0.89 -16.51
N TYR A 103 -20.05 0.68 -16.57
CA TYR A 103 -21.04 1.73 -16.33
C TYR A 103 -21.10 2.15 -14.87
N ALA A 104 -20.97 1.19 -13.95
CA ALA A 104 -20.89 1.47 -12.53
C ALA A 104 -19.66 2.33 -12.17
N LYS A 105 -18.48 2.04 -12.75
CA LYS A 105 -17.28 2.85 -12.56
C LYS A 105 -17.46 4.28 -13.07
N ILE A 106 -18.01 4.44 -14.26
CA ILE A 106 -18.24 5.76 -14.88
C ILE A 106 -19.28 6.56 -14.09
N TRP A 107 -20.35 5.92 -13.59
CA TRP A 107 -21.33 6.57 -12.72
C TRP A 107 -20.69 7.08 -11.43
N VAL A 108 -19.93 6.25 -10.73
CA VAL A 108 -19.23 6.64 -9.49
C VAL A 108 -18.28 7.83 -9.72
N GLU A 109 -17.52 7.79 -10.79
CA GLU A 109 -16.49 8.80 -11.08
C GLU A 109 -17.10 10.16 -11.44
N ARG A 110 -18.16 10.16 -12.27
CA ARG A 110 -18.63 11.37 -12.95
C ARG A 110 -19.98 11.90 -12.47
N PHE A 111 -20.84 11.06 -11.88
CA PHE A 111 -22.26 11.39 -11.69
C PHE A 111 -22.81 11.07 -10.30
N ALA A 112 -22.15 10.18 -9.56
CA ALA A 112 -22.55 9.83 -8.20
C ALA A 112 -22.42 11.03 -7.26
N PRO A 113 -23.42 11.26 -6.38
CA PRO A 113 -23.33 12.30 -5.37
C PRO A 113 -22.20 11.96 -4.38
N ASP A 114 -21.63 12.98 -3.73
CA ASP A 114 -20.54 12.78 -2.76
C ASP A 114 -20.94 11.85 -1.60
N SER A 115 -22.23 11.74 -1.30
CA SER A 115 -22.79 10.79 -0.34
C SER A 115 -22.58 9.31 -0.75
N ALA A 116 -22.59 9.01 -2.05
CA ALA A 116 -22.46 7.66 -2.63
C ALA A 116 -21.01 7.25 -2.95
N LYS A 117 -20.07 8.19 -2.82
CA LYS A 117 -18.63 7.92 -2.92
C LYS A 117 -18.13 7.42 -1.56
N TYR A 118 -17.69 6.17 -1.51
CA TYR A 118 -17.22 5.53 -0.28
C TYR A 118 -15.73 5.26 -0.39
N GLU A 119 -14.94 6.31 -0.14
CA GLU A 119 -13.50 6.17 0.00
C GLU A 119 -13.17 5.89 1.47
N LEU A 120 -12.55 4.73 1.73
CA LEU A 120 -12.02 4.42 3.05
C LEU A 120 -10.96 5.46 3.41
N LYS A 121 -11.13 6.14 4.55
CA LYS A 121 -10.16 7.14 4.99
C LYS A 121 -8.86 6.45 5.39
N LYS A 122 -7.73 6.98 4.91
CA LYS A 122 -6.38 6.46 5.21
C LYS A 122 -5.99 6.72 6.66
N ASP A 123 -6.30 7.89 7.19
CA ASP A 123 -6.06 8.27 8.59
C ASP A 123 -7.31 8.10 9.46
N ILE A 124 -7.12 7.98 10.78
CA ILE A 124 -8.24 7.98 11.74
C ILE A 124 -8.95 9.32 11.63
N PRO A 125 -10.26 9.34 11.28
CA PRO A 125 -10.99 10.60 11.23
C PRO A 125 -11.01 11.30 12.59
N GLU A 126 -10.87 12.63 12.62
CA GLU A 126 -10.95 13.40 13.88
C GLU A 126 -12.31 13.21 14.59
N SER A 127 -13.36 12.95 13.81
CA SER A 127 -14.70 12.58 14.28
C SER A 127 -14.69 11.25 15.07
N ALA A 128 -13.85 10.28 14.68
CA ALA A 128 -13.72 9.00 15.37
C ALA A 128 -13.09 9.12 16.76
N LYS A 129 -12.33 10.20 17.05
CA LYS A 129 -11.81 10.47 18.40
C LYS A 129 -12.91 10.89 19.38
N LYS A 130 -14.05 11.37 18.89
CA LYS A 130 -15.20 11.81 19.70
C LYS A 130 -16.17 10.69 20.06
N LEU A 131 -15.91 9.46 19.60
CA LEU A 131 -16.75 8.29 19.91
C LEU A 131 -16.77 8.01 21.41
N THR A 132 -17.95 7.68 21.92
CA THR A 132 -18.18 7.38 23.33
C THR A 132 -17.52 6.06 23.74
N GLY A 133 -17.28 5.86 25.05
CA GLY A 133 -16.72 4.60 25.55
C GLY A 133 -17.56 3.37 25.16
N LYS A 134 -18.89 3.49 25.16
CA LYS A 134 -19.81 2.42 24.72
C LYS A 134 -19.65 2.10 23.23
N GLN A 135 -19.52 3.13 22.38
CA GLN A 135 -19.26 2.94 20.95
C GLN A 135 -17.92 2.26 20.71
N LYS A 136 -16.87 2.61 21.46
CA LYS A 136 -15.56 1.95 21.36
C LYS A 136 -15.58 0.48 21.77
N GLU A 137 -16.26 0.14 22.86
CA GLU A 137 -16.44 -1.27 23.28
C GLU A 137 -17.28 -2.07 22.27
N PHE A 138 -18.29 -1.44 21.68
CA PHE A 138 -19.04 -2.04 20.58
C PHE A 138 -18.16 -2.31 19.35
N LEU A 139 -17.33 -1.35 18.93
CA LEU A 139 -16.37 -1.53 17.83
C LEU A 139 -15.35 -2.63 18.15
N LYS A 140 -14.89 -2.73 19.40
CA LYS A 140 -14.05 -3.83 19.89
C LYS A 140 -14.73 -5.18 19.74
N LYS A 141 -16.02 -5.29 20.13
CA LYS A 141 -16.79 -6.52 19.93
C LYS A 141 -16.87 -6.91 18.45
N VAL A 142 -17.21 -5.97 17.59
CA VAL A 142 -17.28 -6.19 16.14
C VAL A 142 -15.91 -6.67 15.60
N ALA A 143 -14.81 -6.02 15.99
CA ALA A 143 -13.45 -6.38 15.58
C ALA A 143 -13.00 -7.77 16.08
N THR A 144 -13.42 -8.19 17.28
CA THR A 144 -13.07 -9.52 17.82
C THR A 144 -13.82 -10.68 17.17
N GLU A 145 -15.02 -10.42 16.65
CA GLU A 145 -15.94 -11.47 16.17
C GLU A 145 -15.97 -11.59 14.65
N ILE A 146 -15.42 -10.61 13.92
CA ILE A 146 -15.44 -10.51 12.44
C ILE A 146 -14.77 -11.70 11.71
N ASP A 147 -13.80 -12.35 12.35
CA ASP A 147 -13.00 -13.45 11.75
C ASP A 147 -13.77 -14.77 11.65
N LYS A 148 -14.94 -14.88 12.28
CA LYS A 148 -15.79 -16.07 12.10
C LYS A 148 -16.32 -16.14 10.66
N ASP A 149 -16.72 -17.35 10.25
CA ASP A 149 -17.39 -17.59 8.97
C ASP A 149 -18.80 -17.02 9.00
N TRP A 150 -18.90 -15.75 8.64
CA TRP A 150 -20.15 -15.03 8.56
C TRP A 150 -20.62 -14.89 7.11
N ASN A 151 -21.91 -15.12 6.89
CA ASN A 151 -22.60 -14.49 5.77
C ASN A 151 -22.89 -13.01 6.10
N ALA A 152 -22.87 -12.12 5.10
CA ALA A 152 -23.10 -10.69 5.28
C ALA A 152 -24.50 -10.36 5.82
N GLU A 153 -25.56 -11.09 5.43
CA GLU A 153 -26.88 -10.90 6.04
C GLU A 153 -26.91 -11.31 7.52
N GLU A 154 -26.25 -12.43 7.86
CA GLU A 154 -26.17 -12.93 9.23
C GLU A 154 -25.35 -11.99 10.11
N PHE A 155 -24.21 -11.51 9.60
CA PHE A 155 -23.37 -10.52 10.27
C PHE A 155 -24.09 -9.20 10.46
N GLN A 156 -24.87 -8.74 9.47
CA GLN A 156 -25.66 -7.53 9.60
C GLN A 156 -26.63 -7.64 10.77
N LYS A 157 -27.34 -8.77 10.88
CA LYS A 157 -28.23 -9.05 12.01
C LYS A 157 -27.46 -9.08 13.34
N GLN A 158 -26.30 -9.74 13.35
CA GLN A 158 -25.46 -9.85 14.54
C GLN A 158 -24.96 -8.48 15.03
N ILE A 159 -24.63 -7.54 14.13
CA ILE A 159 -24.25 -6.17 14.48
C ILE A 159 -25.40 -5.46 15.22
N TYR A 160 -26.66 -5.65 14.81
CA TYR A 160 -27.82 -5.10 15.53
C TYR A 160 -27.97 -5.71 16.93
N ASP A 161 -27.68 -7.00 17.09
CA ASP A 161 -27.81 -7.65 18.39
C ASP A 161 -26.70 -7.21 19.35
N TRP A 162 -25.45 -7.07 18.88
CA TRP A 162 -24.39 -6.46 19.69
C TRP A 162 -24.67 -5.00 20.05
N ALA A 163 -25.30 -4.22 19.17
CA ALA A 163 -25.70 -2.85 19.50
C ALA A 163 -26.62 -2.81 20.74
N LYS A 164 -27.57 -3.75 20.82
CA LYS A 164 -28.45 -3.90 22.00
C LYS A 164 -27.68 -4.31 23.24
N ASP A 165 -26.74 -5.25 23.12
CA ASP A 165 -25.91 -5.74 24.24
C ASP A 165 -25.12 -4.60 24.91
N PHE A 166 -24.62 -3.64 24.13
CA PHE A 166 -23.93 -2.45 24.64
C PHE A 166 -24.86 -1.28 24.99
N SER A 167 -26.18 -1.48 24.95
CA SER A 167 -27.20 -0.44 25.17
C SER A 167 -27.02 0.77 24.26
N LEU A 168 -26.69 0.54 22.98
CA LEU A 168 -26.63 1.55 21.93
C LEU A 168 -27.90 1.47 21.07
N SER A 169 -28.40 2.62 20.63
CA SER A 169 -29.38 2.64 19.55
C SER A 169 -28.75 2.15 18.24
N SER A 170 -29.57 1.65 17.32
CA SER A 170 -29.09 1.28 15.98
C SER A 170 -28.33 2.43 15.34
N HIS A 171 -28.84 3.66 15.45
CA HIS A 171 -28.21 4.83 14.88
C HIS A 171 -26.79 5.04 15.43
N GLU A 172 -26.61 5.06 16.75
CA GLU A 172 -25.30 5.28 17.39
C GLU A 172 -24.27 4.19 17.05
N ALA A 173 -24.73 2.94 16.90
CA ALA A 173 -23.89 1.79 16.58
C ALA A 173 -23.40 1.84 15.12
N PHE A 174 -24.30 2.08 14.16
CA PHE A 174 -23.91 2.18 12.75
C PHE A 174 -23.15 3.47 12.46
N GLU A 175 -23.51 4.58 13.09
CA GLU A 175 -22.76 5.82 13.01
C GLU A 175 -21.31 5.63 13.47
N ALA A 176 -21.09 4.90 14.58
CA ALA A 176 -19.73 4.60 15.03
C ALA A 176 -18.91 3.84 13.97
N ILE A 177 -19.52 2.88 13.27
CA ILE A 177 -18.88 2.14 12.17
C ILE A 177 -18.53 3.08 11.01
N TYR A 178 -19.47 3.91 10.56
CA TYR A 178 -19.26 4.78 9.40
C TYR A 178 -18.31 5.93 9.69
N ILE A 179 -18.37 6.53 10.88
CA ILE A 179 -17.41 7.54 11.32
C ILE A 179 -16.00 6.94 11.32
N SER A 180 -15.87 5.71 11.83
CA SER A 180 -14.58 5.02 11.92
C SER A 180 -13.97 4.68 10.56
N LEU A 181 -14.80 4.32 9.56
CA LEU A 181 -14.32 3.82 8.26
C LEU A 181 -14.32 4.88 7.16
N LEU A 182 -15.28 5.80 7.18
CA LEU A 182 -15.61 6.70 6.07
C LEU A 182 -15.58 8.19 6.44
N ASP A 183 -15.46 8.55 7.72
CA ASP A 183 -15.68 9.91 8.24
C ASP A 183 -17.06 10.48 7.88
N LYS A 184 -18.08 9.61 7.90
CA LYS A 184 -19.47 9.94 7.57
C LYS A 184 -20.39 9.37 8.65
N THR A 185 -21.54 10.00 8.88
CA THR A 185 -22.54 9.53 9.87
C THR A 185 -23.46 8.43 9.33
N TYR A 186 -23.43 8.19 8.02
CA TYR A 186 -24.18 7.14 7.32
C TYR A 186 -23.34 6.55 6.19
N GLY A 187 -23.68 5.34 5.75
CA GLY A 187 -22.92 4.62 4.74
C GLY A 187 -23.67 3.42 4.17
N PRO A 188 -23.00 2.62 3.32
CA PRO A 188 -23.57 1.40 2.75
C PRO A 188 -23.77 0.37 3.85
N LYS A 189 -24.49 -0.73 3.59
CA LYS A 189 -24.75 -1.73 4.64
C LYS A 189 -23.45 -2.18 5.34
N ALA A 190 -23.37 -1.89 6.64
CA ALA A 190 -22.14 -2.04 7.41
C ALA A 190 -21.52 -3.43 7.34
N ALA A 191 -22.31 -4.52 7.36
CA ALA A 191 -21.74 -5.86 7.28
C ALA A 191 -20.94 -6.09 6.02
N TRP A 192 -21.38 -5.54 4.88
CA TRP A 192 -20.66 -5.65 3.62
C TRP A 192 -19.41 -4.78 3.63
N LEU A 193 -19.51 -3.54 4.14
CA LEU A 193 -18.36 -2.67 4.31
C LEU A 193 -17.28 -3.31 5.20
N ILE A 194 -17.71 -4.01 6.24
CA ILE A 194 -16.84 -4.63 7.24
C ILE A 194 -16.23 -5.94 6.73
N LEU A 195 -17.05 -6.90 6.27
CA LEU A 195 -16.58 -8.22 5.85
C LEU A 195 -15.73 -8.17 4.59
N PHE A 196 -15.87 -7.12 3.78
CA PHE A 196 -15.09 -6.95 2.57
C PHE A 196 -13.61 -6.69 2.85
N ASN A 197 -13.28 -6.02 3.95
CA ASN A 197 -11.90 -5.76 4.36
C ASN A 197 -11.75 -5.99 5.86
N LYS A 198 -11.92 -7.25 6.27
CA LYS A 198 -11.94 -7.65 7.69
C LYS A 198 -10.70 -7.16 8.42
N ASP A 199 -9.53 -7.31 7.79
CA ASP A 199 -8.24 -6.94 8.35
C ASP A 199 -8.13 -5.42 8.56
N PHE A 200 -8.51 -4.60 7.57
CA PHE A 200 -8.52 -3.14 7.73
C PHE A 200 -9.51 -2.68 8.79
N VAL A 201 -10.73 -3.23 8.80
CA VAL A 201 -11.75 -2.83 9.77
C VAL A 201 -11.34 -3.21 11.18
N LYS A 202 -10.79 -4.41 11.36
CA LYS A 202 -10.27 -4.88 12.64
C LYS A 202 -9.18 -3.95 13.15
N LEU A 203 -8.19 -3.64 12.31
CA LEU A 203 -7.11 -2.69 12.64
C LEU A 203 -7.64 -1.28 12.92
N ARG A 204 -8.58 -0.76 12.12
CA ARG A 204 -9.16 0.58 12.31
C ARG A 204 -9.93 0.67 13.63
N PHE A 205 -10.75 -0.33 13.93
CA PHE A 205 -11.50 -0.37 15.17
C PHE A 205 -10.54 -0.51 16.36
N GLU A 206 -9.49 -1.33 16.21
CA GLU A 206 -8.41 -1.48 17.19
C GLU A 206 -7.69 -0.16 17.48
N GLU A 207 -7.28 0.57 16.45
CA GLU A 207 -6.69 1.90 16.62
C GLU A 207 -7.60 2.86 17.41
N ILE A 208 -8.92 2.79 17.19
CA ILE A 208 -9.91 3.67 17.81
C ILE A 208 -10.18 3.30 19.26
N TYR A 209 -10.37 2.02 19.60
CA TYR A 209 -10.59 1.63 21.00
C TYR A 209 -9.28 1.62 21.80
N SER A 210 -8.13 1.30 21.19
CA SER A 210 -6.82 1.36 21.85
C SER A 210 -6.29 2.78 22.03
N SER A 211 -6.82 3.79 21.32
CA SER A 211 -6.49 5.21 21.57
C SER A 211 -6.88 5.68 22.99
N SER A 212 -7.82 4.98 23.64
CA SER A 212 -8.20 5.19 25.05
C SER A 212 -7.22 4.55 26.05
N GLU A 213 -6.46 3.55 25.62
CA GLU A 213 -5.58 2.72 26.46
C GLU A 213 -4.08 3.09 26.30
N ARG A 214 -3.75 4.15 25.56
CA ARG A 214 -2.38 4.65 25.29
C ARG A 214 -1.68 5.32 26.48
N SER A 215 -1.93 4.88 27.72
CA SER A 215 -1.03 5.18 28.85
C SER A 215 0.07 4.13 29.04
N GLU A 216 0.00 2.93 28.46
CA GLU A 216 1.03 1.90 28.68
C GLU A 216 1.42 1.12 27.39
N PHE A 217 2.65 1.38 26.98
CA PHE A 217 3.59 0.61 26.16
C PHE A 217 3.15 -0.64 25.32
N ARG A 218 3.39 -0.50 24.01
CA ARG A 218 4.09 -1.38 23.04
C ARG A 218 3.56 -2.78 22.63
N SER A 219 3.66 -2.94 21.30
CA SER A 219 4.27 -4.03 20.48
C SER A 219 3.41 -5.17 19.89
N GLY A 220 3.52 -5.33 18.55
CA GLY A 220 3.38 -6.60 17.81
C GLY A 220 2.25 -6.67 16.76
N ASN A 221 2.43 -6.14 15.54
CA ASN A 221 2.68 -6.87 14.27
C ASN A 221 1.58 -7.87 13.82
N SER A 222 0.91 -7.65 12.68
CA SER A 222 1.38 -8.07 11.34
C SER A 222 0.53 -7.50 10.17
N SER A 223 1.01 -7.65 8.94
CA SER A 223 1.00 -6.67 7.83
C SER A 223 -0.21 -6.60 6.86
N PRO A 224 -0.53 -5.41 6.29
CA PRO A 224 -1.47 -5.20 5.17
C PRO A 224 -0.79 -4.81 3.83
N GLN A 225 -1.53 -4.87 2.73
CA GLN A 225 -1.21 -4.22 1.44
C GLN A 225 -2.23 -3.11 1.16
N GLY A 226 -1.71 -1.90 0.89
CA GLY A 226 -2.44 -0.63 0.93
C GLY A 226 -1.98 0.32 2.04
N ARG A 227 -0.77 0.11 2.60
CA ARG A 227 -0.19 0.92 3.68
C ARG A 227 0.00 2.38 3.26
N THR A 228 -0.51 3.30 4.09
CA THR A 228 0.08 4.64 4.21
C THR A 228 1.53 4.45 4.66
N ILE A 229 2.46 5.03 3.90
CA ILE A 229 3.87 5.00 4.23
C ILE A 229 4.07 5.56 5.63
N ILE A 230 4.71 4.79 6.51
CA ILE A 230 4.99 5.22 7.88
C ILE A 230 5.98 6.37 7.79
N SER A 231 5.54 7.61 7.98
CA SER A 231 6.46 8.76 8.00
C SER A 231 7.40 8.68 9.20
N LEU A 232 8.68 8.96 8.99
CA LEU A 232 9.69 8.94 10.05
C LEU A 232 9.45 10.04 11.10
N ASN A 233 9.19 11.27 10.65
CA ASN A 233 8.93 12.46 11.49
C ASN A 233 9.90 12.65 12.68
N LYS A 234 11.20 12.37 12.47
CA LYS A 234 12.25 12.48 13.51
C LYS A 234 13.48 13.24 12.98
N PRO A 235 13.44 14.58 12.92
CA PRO A 235 14.55 15.40 12.40
C PRO A 235 15.82 15.30 13.25
N ASN A 236 15.72 14.85 14.50
CA ASN A 236 16.86 14.55 15.36
C ASN A 236 17.57 13.23 15.00
N VAL A 237 16.98 12.41 14.13
CA VAL A 237 17.54 11.14 13.65
C VAL A 237 18.00 11.29 12.20
N PHE A 238 17.12 11.74 11.32
CA PHE A 238 17.42 11.87 9.89
C PHE A 238 16.67 13.06 9.29
N SER A 239 17.29 13.69 8.30
CA SER A 239 16.64 14.64 7.40
C SER A 239 17.26 14.59 6.00
N ILE A 240 16.52 15.14 5.03
CA ILE A 240 17.00 15.36 3.67
C ILE A 240 17.24 16.86 3.52
N ASP A 241 18.44 17.25 3.07
CA ASP A 241 18.79 18.65 2.86
C ASP A 241 17.92 19.29 1.77
N ASN A 242 17.61 20.59 1.93
CA ASN A 242 16.71 21.30 1.01
C ASN A 242 17.24 21.31 -0.43
N ALA A 243 18.55 21.46 -0.65
CA ALA A 243 19.11 21.44 -2.00
C ALA A 243 18.93 20.06 -2.67
N VAL A 244 18.94 18.99 -1.88
CA VAL A 244 18.65 17.63 -2.35
C VAL A 244 17.17 17.48 -2.69
N LYS A 245 16.27 17.98 -1.83
CA LYS A 245 14.82 17.96 -2.08
C LYS A 245 14.44 18.72 -3.35
N GLU A 246 15.06 19.88 -3.56
CA GLU A 246 14.85 20.70 -4.76
C GLU A 246 15.37 20.00 -6.03
N LYS A 247 16.57 19.41 -5.98
CA LYS A 247 17.15 18.73 -7.14
C LYS A 247 16.48 17.40 -7.45
N TYR A 248 16.05 16.66 -6.43
CA TYR A 248 15.47 15.32 -6.54
C TYR A 248 14.13 15.23 -5.78
N PRO A 249 13.04 15.84 -6.27
CA PRO A 249 11.75 15.88 -5.57
C PRO A 249 11.09 14.50 -5.39
N SER A 250 11.52 13.49 -6.13
CA SER A 250 11.09 12.09 -6.00
C SER A 250 11.81 11.31 -4.90
N ILE A 251 12.81 11.90 -4.22
CA ILE A 251 13.65 11.15 -3.28
C ILE A 251 12.83 10.68 -2.07
N SER A 252 13.05 9.43 -1.68
CA SER A 252 12.37 8.78 -0.56
C SER A 252 13.33 7.85 0.16
N ILE A 253 13.56 8.11 1.45
CA ILE A 253 14.56 7.40 2.25
C ILE A 253 13.87 6.66 3.40
N GLY A 254 14.01 5.34 3.41
CA GLY A 254 13.57 4.51 4.54
C GLY A 254 14.65 4.46 5.61
N ILE A 255 14.30 4.71 6.87
CA ILE A 255 15.20 4.67 8.02
C ILE A 255 14.71 3.68 9.06
N ALA A 256 15.62 2.86 9.60
CA ALA A 256 15.34 2.07 10.79
C ALA A 256 16.49 2.01 11.79
N ILE A 257 16.12 1.74 13.04
CA ILE A 257 17.04 1.42 14.13
C ILE A 257 16.65 0.08 14.73
N ILE A 258 17.56 -0.89 14.72
CA ILE A 258 17.40 -2.20 15.33
C ILE A 258 18.43 -2.33 16.45
N LYS A 259 18.00 -2.60 17.68
CA LYS A 259 18.90 -2.72 18.85
C LYS A 259 18.99 -4.15 19.37
N GLY A 260 20.16 -4.49 19.91
CA GLY A 260 20.41 -5.78 20.54
C GLY A 260 20.57 -6.94 19.55
N VAL A 261 21.14 -6.69 18.36
CA VAL A 261 21.45 -7.75 17.40
C VAL A 261 22.67 -8.57 17.82
N THR A 262 22.73 -9.81 17.36
CA THR A 262 23.90 -10.67 17.41
C THR A 262 24.31 -11.02 15.98
N ILE A 263 25.49 -10.57 15.60
CA ILE A 263 26.03 -10.73 14.25
C ILE A 263 27.07 -11.83 14.28
N GLU A 264 26.90 -12.82 13.43
CA GLU A 264 27.77 -14.00 13.32
C GLU A 264 28.39 -14.03 11.93
N GLU A 265 29.44 -14.84 11.74
CA GLU A 265 30.08 -14.98 10.43
C GLU A 265 29.14 -15.62 9.40
N THR A 266 28.34 -16.60 9.82
CA THR A 266 27.41 -17.34 8.95
C THR A 266 26.18 -17.76 9.74
N ASN A 267 25.06 -17.98 9.04
CA ASN A 267 23.87 -18.62 9.61
C ASN A 267 23.34 -19.65 8.60
N PRO A 268 23.28 -20.96 8.92
CA PRO A 268 22.87 -21.98 7.96
C PRO A 268 21.47 -21.79 7.37
N GLN A 269 20.54 -21.19 8.11
CA GLN A 269 19.21 -20.89 7.59
C GLN A 269 19.25 -19.75 6.58
N LEU A 270 20.05 -18.70 6.84
CA LEU A 270 20.25 -17.60 5.89
C LEU A 270 20.96 -18.07 4.62
N GLU A 271 21.98 -18.92 4.73
CA GLU A 271 22.67 -19.48 3.56
C GLU A 271 21.72 -20.30 2.68
N ARG A 272 20.83 -21.12 3.28
CA ARG A 272 19.80 -21.83 2.52
C ARG A 272 18.83 -20.90 1.81
N GLU A 273 18.43 -19.80 2.44
CA GLU A 273 17.55 -18.79 1.83
C GLU A 273 18.24 -18.03 0.68
N LYS A 274 19.52 -17.68 0.85
CA LYS A 274 20.37 -17.12 -0.21
C LYS A 274 20.48 -18.09 -1.38
N GLU A 275 20.82 -19.35 -1.14
CA GLU A 275 20.93 -20.36 -2.18
C GLU A 275 19.62 -20.59 -2.92
N ALA A 276 18.49 -20.66 -2.21
CA ALA A 276 17.17 -20.82 -2.81
C ALA A 276 16.82 -19.63 -3.72
N PHE A 277 17.11 -18.41 -3.28
CA PHE A 277 16.90 -17.21 -4.08
C PHE A 277 17.87 -17.14 -5.28
N LEU A 278 19.13 -17.49 -5.10
CA LEU A 278 20.08 -17.57 -6.21
C LEU A 278 19.65 -18.59 -7.28
N LYS A 279 19.05 -19.71 -6.87
CA LYS A 279 18.46 -20.70 -7.78
C LYS A 279 17.25 -20.15 -8.52
N SER A 280 16.41 -19.31 -7.90
CA SER A 280 15.27 -18.69 -8.60
C SER A 280 15.69 -17.67 -9.66
N LEU A 281 16.94 -17.17 -9.57
CA LEU A 281 17.57 -16.31 -10.58
C LEU A 281 18.35 -17.10 -11.65
N ALA A 282 18.20 -18.43 -11.72
CA ALA A 282 18.85 -19.26 -12.74
C ALA A 282 18.36 -18.89 -14.14
N GLY A 283 19.15 -18.08 -14.85
CA GLY A 283 18.81 -17.57 -16.19
C GLY A 283 18.88 -16.04 -16.29
N LEU A 284 19.13 -15.33 -15.19
CA LEU A 284 19.34 -13.89 -15.20
C LEU A 284 20.56 -13.53 -16.07
N THR A 285 20.38 -12.60 -16.99
CA THR A 285 21.41 -12.09 -17.91
C THR A 285 21.74 -10.63 -17.61
N THR A 286 22.92 -10.17 -18.05
CA THR A 286 23.31 -8.77 -17.90
C THR A 286 22.41 -7.79 -18.65
N GLU A 287 21.83 -8.25 -19.76
CA GLU A 287 20.91 -7.49 -20.60
C GLU A 287 19.59 -7.24 -19.84
N GLN A 288 19.04 -8.27 -19.17
CA GLN A 288 17.85 -8.15 -18.34
C GLN A 288 18.05 -7.19 -17.16
N LEU A 289 19.24 -7.19 -16.54
CA LEU A 289 19.54 -6.24 -15.45
C LEU A 289 19.37 -4.79 -15.90
N GLY A 290 19.80 -4.49 -17.13
CA GLY A 290 19.65 -3.17 -17.72
C GLY A 290 18.21 -2.79 -18.06
N GLN A 291 17.23 -3.68 -17.94
CA GLN A 291 15.83 -3.37 -18.22
C GLN A 291 15.02 -3.05 -16.95
N TYR A 292 15.57 -3.31 -15.77
CA TYR A 292 14.88 -3.03 -14.52
C TYR A 292 14.77 -1.53 -14.25
N PRO A 293 13.56 -1.01 -13.96
CA PRO A 293 13.35 0.41 -13.67
C PRO A 293 14.22 0.92 -12.53
N GLU A 294 14.41 0.12 -11.47
CA GLU A 294 15.21 0.50 -10.30
C GLU A 294 16.68 0.69 -10.67
N ILE A 295 17.23 -0.19 -11.52
CA ILE A 295 18.61 -0.09 -12.00
C ILE A 295 18.79 1.13 -12.89
N GLN A 296 17.81 1.41 -13.76
CA GLN A 296 17.84 2.59 -14.61
C GLN A 296 17.76 3.89 -13.81
N ALA A 297 16.95 3.90 -12.73
CA ALA A 297 16.87 5.03 -11.79
C ALA A 297 18.24 5.33 -11.15
N TYR A 298 18.95 4.32 -10.65
CA TYR A 298 20.29 4.53 -10.09
C TYR A 298 21.33 4.95 -11.14
N ARG A 299 21.32 4.36 -12.34
CA ARG A 299 22.23 4.77 -13.43
C ARG A 299 22.01 6.23 -13.84
N ARG A 300 20.75 6.67 -13.86
CA ARG A 300 20.39 8.08 -14.08
C ARG A 300 20.99 8.96 -12.99
N LEU A 301 20.78 8.62 -11.71
CA LEU A 301 21.34 9.38 -10.59
C LEU A 301 22.86 9.48 -10.69
N TYR A 302 23.55 8.37 -10.96
CA TYR A 302 25.01 8.31 -11.05
C TYR A 302 25.53 9.19 -12.18
N LYS A 303 24.85 9.20 -13.34
CA LYS A 303 25.18 10.11 -14.44
C LYS A 303 25.01 11.57 -14.04
N GLU A 304 23.94 11.92 -13.35
CA GLU A 304 23.67 13.28 -12.85
C GLU A 304 24.67 13.73 -11.77
N MET A 305 25.24 12.79 -11.01
CA MET A 305 26.34 13.03 -10.05
C MET A 305 27.73 13.12 -10.72
N GLY A 306 27.85 12.81 -12.02
CA GLY A 306 29.15 12.72 -12.69
C GLY A 306 29.96 11.48 -12.28
N VAL A 307 29.28 10.41 -11.87
CA VAL A 307 29.82 9.11 -11.50
C VAL A 307 29.73 8.16 -12.68
N ASP A 308 30.86 7.59 -13.09
CA ASP A 308 30.85 6.48 -14.05
C ASP A 308 30.34 5.21 -13.36
N TRP A 309 29.09 4.86 -13.63
CA TRP A 309 28.46 3.69 -13.04
C TRP A 309 29.07 2.36 -13.53
N HIS A 310 29.85 2.35 -14.62
CA HIS A 310 30.55 1.14 -15.06
C HIS A 310 31.70 0.77 -14.12
N SER A 311 32.36 1.76 -13.52
CA SER A 311 33.40 1.58 -12.49
C SER A 311 32.81 1.51 -11.09
N ARG A 312 31.84 2.37 -10.76
CA ARG A 312 31.13 2.39 -9.48
C ARG A 312 29.68 1.95 -9.66
N ARG A 313 29.39 0.65 -9.58
CA ARG A 313 28.01 0.14 -9.78
C ARG A 313 27.16 0.32 -8.53
N PRO A 314 25.89 0.77 -8.65
CA PRO A 314 24.92 0.73 -7.56
C PRO A 314 24.81 -0.68 -6.96
N SER A 315 24.59 -0.76 -5.65
CA SER A 315 24.60 -2.03 -4.91
C SER A 315 23.68 -3.13 -5.51
N PRO A 316 22.45 -2.84 -5.99
CA PRO A 316 21.60 -3.89 -6.54
C PRO A 316 22.13 -4.41 -7.88
N GLU A 317 22.65 -3.52 -8.73
CA GLU A 317 23.27 -3.93 -10.00
C GLU A 317 24.54 -4.75 -9.75
N ALA A 318 25.38 -4.33 -8.81
CA ALA A 318 26.63 -4.99 -8.49
C ALA A 318 26.40 -6.44 -8.02
N LEU A 319 25.43 -6.65 -7.12
CA LEU A 319 25.10 -7.98 -6.60
C LEU A 319 24.47 -8.88 -7.67
N LEU A 320 23.42 -8.42 -8.34
CA LEU A 320 22.71 -9.20 -9.36
C LEU A 320 23.61 -9.53 -10.56
N ARG A 321 24.53 -8.63 -10.92
CA ARG A 321 25.50 -8.88 -11.99
C ARG A 321 26.46 -10.03 -11.66
N ARG A 322 26.84 -10.21 -10.40
CA ARG A 322 27.66 -11.38 -10.01
C ARG A 322 26.89 -12.68 -10.23
N VAL A 323 25.59 -12.68 -9.93
CA VAL A 323 24.69 -13.82 -10.15
C VAL A 323 24.58 -14.12 -11.65
N ALA A 324 24.29 -13.10 -12.46
CA ALA A 324 24.21 -13.24 -13.92
C ALA A 324 25.51 -13.77 -14.54
N LEU A 325 26.66 -13.38 -13.99
CA LEU A 325 27.98 -13.85 -14.42
C LEU A 325 28.43 -15.17 -13.77
N LYS A 326 27.56 -15.84 -13.00
CA LYS A 326 27.86 -17.10 -12.29
C LYS A 326 29.09 -17.01 -11.37
N LYS A 327 29.36 -15.83 -10.80
CA LYS A 327 30.47 -15.58 -9.87
C LYS A 327 30.13 -15.84 -8.41
N GLY A 328 28.88 -16.24 -8.13
CA GLY A 328 28.36 -16.40 -6.77
C GLY A 328 28.32 -15.08 -5.99
N LEU A 329 27.86 -15.17 -4.74
CA LEU A 329 27.87 -14.05 -3.80
C LEU A 329 28.97 -14.24 -2.76
N TYR A 330 29.35 -13.14 -2.14
CA TYR A 330 30.19 -13.19 -0.95
C TYR A 330 29.36 -13.67 0.25
N THR A 331 30.06 -14.21 1.24
CA THR A 331 29.53 -14.42 2.60
C THR A 331 30.31 -13.50 3.51
N VAL A 332 29.65 -12.49 4.08
CA VAL A 332 30.33 -11.42 4.85
C VAL A 332 30.07 -11.59 6.34
N ASN A 333 28.80 -11.49 6.73
CA ASN A 333 28.29 -11.79 8.07
C ASN A 333 26.76 -11.83 7.99
N THR A 334 26.10 -12.32 9.03
CA THR A 334 24.65 -12.52 9.03
C THR A 334 23.84 -11.26 8.74
N CYS A 335 24.28 -10.09 9.22
CA CYS A 335 23.58 -8.82 8.97
C CYS A 335 23.74 -8.36 7.52
N VAL A 336 24.99 -8.35 7.03
CA VAL A 336 25.32 -7.90 5.67
C VAL A 336 24.67 -8.78 4.62
N ASP A 337 24.72 -10.08 4.83
CA ASP A 337 24.14 -11.06 3.93
C ASP A 337 22.60 -11.00 3.93
N ALA A 338 21.98 -10.72 5.08
CA ALA A 338 20.55 -10.57 5.22
C ALA A 338 20.02 -9.35 4.44
N TYR A 339 20.63 -8.16 4.61
CA TYR A 339 20.18 -7.01 3.82
C TYR A 339 20.53 -7.14 2.33
N ASN A 340 21.67 -7.75 1.98
CA ASN A 340 22.03 -7.97 0.57
C ASN A 340 21.02 -8.87 -0.15
N LEU A 341 20.42 -9.83 0.54
CA LEU A 341 19.32 -10.63 0.00
C LEU A 341 18.11 -9.75 -0.34
N VAL A 342 17.78 -8.78 0.52
CA VAL A 342 16.68 -7.82 0.28
C VAL A 342 17.02 -6.87 -0.86
N VAL A 343 18.26 -6.38 -0.92
CA VAL A 343 18.76 -5.55 -2.03
C VAL A 343 18.52 -6.23 -3.37
N MET A 344 18.85 -7.52 -3.50
CA MET A 344 18.63 -8.24 -4.76
C MET A 344 17.16 -8.53 -5.05
N LYS A 345 16.34 -8.82 -4.03
CA LYS A 345 14.90 -9.08 -4.18
C LYS A 345 14.15 -7.87 -4.70
N HIS A 346 14.37 -6.72 -4.06
CA HIS A 346 13.66 -5.47 -4.37
C HIS A 346 14.38 -4.61 -5.41
N ARG A 347 15.67 -4.88 -5.66
CA ARG A 347 16.55 -4.08 -6.53
C ARG A 347 16.73 -2.66 -6.00
N ILE A 348 16.60 -2.47 -4.69
CA ILE A 348 16.71 -1.19 -3.98
C ILE A 348 17.87 -1.27 -3.02
N SER A 349 18.72 -0.24 -3.02
CA SER A 349 19.90 -0.17 -2.16
C SER A 349 19.51 -0.10 -0.68
N VAL A 350 20.23 -0.85 0.14
CA VAL A 350 20.10 -0.87 1.60
C VAL A 350 21.50 -0.71 2.20
N GLY A 351 21.66 0.28 3.07
CA GLY A 351 22.84 0.46 3.92
C GLY A 351 22.53 0.04 5.35
N ALA A 352 23.50 -0.57 6.02
CA ALA A 352 23.43 -0.88 7.44
C ALA A 352 24.74 -0.47 8.12
N PHE A 353 24.62 0.22 9.25
CA PHE A 353 25.74 0.83 9.96
C PHE A 353 25.69 0.51 11.45
N ASP A 354 26.85 0.50 12.08
CA ASP A 354 26.97 0.42 13.53
C ASP A 354 26.42 1.72 14.16
N LEU A 355 25.23 1.64 14.75
CA LEU A 355 24.54 2.77 15.39
C LEU A 355 25.40 3.40 16.48
N ASP A 356 26.21 2.61 17.19
CA ASP A 356 27.06 3.10 18.28
C ASP A 356 28.25 3.94 17.75
N LYS A 357 28.42 4.00 16.41
CA LYS A 357 29.40 4.83 15.71
C LYS A 357 28.79 6.02 14.96
N ILE A 358 27.45 6.14 14.93
CA ILE A 358 26.72 7.24 14.31
C ILE A 358 26.54 8.39 15.32
N ASP A 359 26.81 9.61 14.89
CA ASP A 359 26.63 10.84 15.69
C ASP A 359 25.50 11.71 15.12
N PHE A 360 24.29 11.50 15.63
CA PHE A 360 23.06 12.13 15.13
C PHE A 360 23.04 13.68 15.27
N PRO A 361 22.27 14.39 14.42
CA PRO A 361 21.40 13.87 13.36
C PRO A 361 22.20 13.43 12.14
N THR A 362 21.61 12.52 11.36
CA THR A 362 22.11 12.20 10.03
C THR A 362 21.39 13.04 8.98
N VAL A 363 22.07 13.37 7.89
CA VAL A 363 21.52 14.20 6.81
C VAL A 363 21.97 13.63 5.47
N LEU A 364 21.03 13.48 4.54
CA LEU A 364 21.34 13.26 3.13
C LEU A 364 21.58 14.61 2.45
N ARG A 365 22.82 14.88 2.00
CA ARG A 365 23.21 16.17 1.42
C ARG A 365 24.31 16.05 0.36
N PHE A 366 24.56 17.14 -0.35
CA PHE A 366 25.77 17.28 -1.16
C PHE A 366 27.00 17.51 -0.25
N PRO A 367 28.15 16.90 -0.56
CA PRO A 367 29.42 17.17 0.12
C PRO A 367 29.87 18.63 -0.05
N GLU A 368 30.46 19.18 0.99
CA GLU A 368 31.18 20.45 0.92
C GLU A 368 32.58 20.25 0.34
N LYS A 369 33.16 21.32 -0.19
CA LYS A 369 34.47 21.28 -0.83
C LYS A 369 35.55 20.79 0.13
N GLY A 370 36.21 19.70 -0.26
CA GLY A 370 37.32 19.13 0.51
C GLY A 370 36.89 18.20 1.64
N GLU A 371 35.60 17.87 1.77
CA GLU A 371 35.21 16.76 2.63
C GLU A 371 35.77 15.44 2.09
N GLU A 372 36.15 14.55 3.00
CA GLU A 372 36.76 13.26 2.69
C GLU A 372 36.08 12.12 3.45
N ILE A 373 36.26 10.91 2.94
CA ILE A 373 35.79 9.67 3.54
C ILE A 373 36.84 8.57 3.42
N LEU A 374 37.12 7.89 4.54
CA LEU A 374 37.91 6.67 4.52
C LEU A 374 36.98 5.46 4.30
N LEU A 375 36.98 4.93 3.08
CA LEU A 375 36.11 3.83 2.67
C LEU A 375 36.57 2.49 3.23
N LEU A 376 35.62 1.59 3.44
CA LEU A 376 35.90 0.23 3.93
C LEU A 376 36.77 -0.54 2.93
N GLY A 377 38.00 -0.86 3.33
CA GLY A 377 38.99 -1.59 2.52
C GLY A 377 40.11 -0.72 1.95
N ASP A 378 40.00 0.60 2.08
CA ASP A 378 41.03 1.54 1.62
C ASP A 378 41.95 1.97 2.79
N SER A 379 43.17 2.39 2.46
CA SER A 379 44.14 2.94 3.42
C SER A 379 44.12 4.46 3.47
N GLU A 380 43.79 5.11 2.36
CA GLU A 380 43.77 6.57 2.22
C GLU A 380 42.34 7.11 2.05
N PRO A 381 42.06 8.34 2.51
CA PRO A 381 40.77 8.98 2.29
C PRO A 381 40.49 9.24 0.81
N THR A 382 39.21 9.16 0.44
CA THR A 382 38.67 9.61 -0.83
C THR A 382 38.03 10.98 -0.65
N VAL A 383 38.41 11.95 -1.48
CA VAL A 383 37.78 13.28 -1.52
C VAL A 383 36.45 13.18 -2.26
N TYR A 384 35.39 13.72 -1.67
CA TYR A 384 34.09 13.79 -2.34
C TYR A 384 34.11 14.79 -3.50
N LYS A 385 33.27 14.54 -4.51
CA LYS A 385 32.85 15.60 -5.44
C LYS A 385 31.61 16.28 -4.89
N GLU A 386 31.54 17.60 -5.04
CA GLU A 386 30.38 18.41 -4.63
C GLU A 386 29.07 18.02 -5.35
N THR A 387 29.17 17.28 -6.46
CA THR A 387 28.02 16.74 -7.21
C THR A 387 27.54 15.38 -6.72
N GLU A 388 28.32 14.69 -5.88
CA GLU A 388 27.94 13.39 -5.32
C GLU A 388 26.87 13.56 -4.25
N LEU A 389 26.05 12.53 -4.04
CA LEU A 389 25.02 12.52 -3.00
C LEU A 389 25.42 11.48 -1.97
N ALA A 390 25.51 11.88 -0.70
CA ALA A 390 25.99 11.00 0.36
C ALA A 390 25.31 11.33 1.70
N TYR A 391 25.43 10.38 2.62
CA TYR A 391 24.89 10.54 3.95
C TYR A 391 25.97 10.94 4.95
N PHE A 392 25.64 11.94 5.75
CA PHE A 392 26.53 12.52 6.75
C PHE A 392 25.90 12.40 8.12
N ASP A 393 26.73 12.23 9.14
CA ASP A 393 26.39 12.49 10.52
C ASP A 393 27.25 13.69 11.00
N ARG A 394 27.25 14.01 12.30
CA ARG A 394 28.05 15.12 12.83
C ARG A 394 29.57 14.97 12.69
N LYS A 395 30.06 13.76 12.42
CA LYS A 395 31.49 13.47 12.26
C LYS A 395 31.95 13.44 10.80
N GLY A 396 31.01 13.46 9.85
CA GLY A 396 31.28 13.46 8.42
C GLY A 396 30.51 12.36 7.69
N GLY A 397 30.92 12.04 6.47
CA GLY A 397 30.25 11.03 5.65
C GLY A 397 30.35 9.62 6.24
N TYR A 398 29.31 8.82 6.07
CA TYR A 398 29.33 7.39 6.43
C TYR A 398 29.11 6.44 5.25
N ASN A 399 28.85 6.99 4.06
CA ASN A 399 28.86 6.29 2.78
C ASN A 399 29.19 7.27 1.65
N ILE A 400 29.42 6.77 0.44
CA ILE A 400 29.61 7.57 -0.78
C ILE A 400 28.65 7.11 -1.88
N ASP A 401 28.36 8.01 -2.84
CA ASP A 401 27.52 7.78 -4.03
C ASP A 401 26.19 7.07 -3.75
N PHE A 402 25.44 7.55 -2.76
CA PHE A 402 24.10 7.05 -2.42
C PHE A 402 24.11 5.53 -2.13
N ASN A 403 24.84 5.15 -1.07
CA ASN A 403 25.12 3.75 -0.66
C ASN A 403 25.89 2.90 -1.69
N PHE A 404 26.85 3.47 -2.42
CA PHE A 404 27.80 2.65 -3.19
C PHE A 404 28.76 1.87 -2.28
N ARG A 405 29.34 2.57 -1.29
CA ARG A 405 30.34 2.01 -0.38
C ARG A 405 30.35 2.74 0.95
N ASP A 406 30.54 1.98 2.02
CA ASP A 406 30.47 2.47 3.39
C ASP A 406 31.82 3.01 3.89
N ALA A 407 31.76 3.94 4.84
CA ALA A 407 32.92 4.38 5.61
C ALA A 407 33.40 3.26 6.55
N LYS A 408 34.72 3.15 6.71
CA LYS A 408 35.34 2.23 7.66
C LYS A 408 34.89 2.47 9.11
N ARG A 409 34.58 3.72 9.47
CA ARG A 409 34.25 4.13 10.84
C ARG A 409 32.91 3.59 11.35
N THR A 410 31.94 3.38 10.45
CA THR A 410 30.55 2.99 10.76
C THR A 410 30.21 1.60 10.23
N ALA A 411 31.15 0.92 9.57
CA ALA A 411 30.94 -0.42 9.03
C ALA A 411 30.51 -1.41 10.12
N VAL A 412 29.53 -2.24 9.78
CA VAL A 412 29.05 -3.32 10.63
C VAL A 412 30.16 -4.35 10.88
N GLN A 413 30.35 -4.71 12.15
CA GLN A 413 31.30 -5.73 12.60
C GLN A 413 30.58 -6.81 13.41
N LEU A 414 31.23 -7.96 13.65
CA LEU A 414 30.67 -9.03 14.49
C LEU A 414 30.30 -8.55 15.91
N LYS A 415 30.99 -7.51 16.41
CA LYS A 415 30.72 -6.91 17.72
C LYS A 415 29.59 -5.89 17.72
N THR A 416 29.10 -5.45 16.56
CA THR A 416 28.03 -4.45 16.46
C THR A 416 26.76 -4.99 17.10
N LYS A 417 26.16 -4.21 17.99
CA LYS A 417 24.94 -4.59 18.74
C LYS A 417 23.72 -3.79 18.33
N ASN A 418 23.91 -2.65 17.70
CA ASN A 418 22.84 -1.76 17.32
C ASN A 418 23.06 -1.32 15.86
N LEU A 419 22.02 -1.37 15.05
CA LEU A 419 22.06 -1.08 13.63
C LEU A 419 21.27 0.18 13.33
N TYR A 420 21.82 1.00 12.45
CA TYR A 420 21.15 2.09 11.76
C TYR A 420 21.07 1.75 10.27
N LEU A 421 19.88 1.81 9.68
CA LEU A 421 19.64 1.44 8.29
C LEU A 421 19.12 2.63 7.49
N ASN A 422 19.52 2.70 6.21
CA ASN A 422 18.90 3.55 5.20
C ASN A 422 18.57 2.76 3.92
N ILE A 423 17.44 3.06 3.29
CA ILE A 423 16.93 2.43 2.07
C ILE A 423 16.62 3.53 1.06
N ASP A 424 17.10 3.37 -0.17
CA ASP A 424 17.28 4.51 -1.06
C ASP A 424 16.33 4.48 -2.26
N GLY A 425 15.30 5.33 -2.27
CA GLY A 425 14.40 5.53 -3.40
C GLY A 425 14.63 6.87 -4.10
N VAL A 426 14.65 6.86 -5.43
CA VAL A 426 14.70 8.05 -6.29
C VAL A 426 14.07 7.75 -7.65
N TYR A 427 13.53 8.78 -8.31
CA TYR A 427 12.80 8.71 -9.57
C TYR A 427 11.63 7.71 -9.53
N ASP A 428 11.76 6.58 -10.23
CA ASP A 428 10.72 5.57 -10.39
C ASP A 428 10.63 4.59 -9.20
N ILE A 429 11.57 4.69 -8.25
CA ILE A 429 11.52 3.91 -7.00
C ILE A 429 10.61 4.63 -6.01
N THR A 430 9.38 4.13 -5.90
CA THR A 430 8.34 4.75 -5.06
C THR A 430 8.63 4.60 -3.57
N SER A 431 8.12 5.52 -2.77
CA SER A 431 8.17 5.48 -1.31
C SER A 431 7.51 4.23 -0.71
N SER A 432 6.51 3.65 -1.39
CA SER A 432 5.92 2.36 -1.00
C SER A 432 6.89 1.19 -1.19
N GLN A 433 7.63 1.15 -2.31
CA GLN A 433 8.67 0.15 -2.52
C GLN A 433 9.82 0.31 -1.50
N VAL A 434 10.19 1.54 -1.18
CA VAL A 434 11.16 1.84 -0.11
C VAL A 434 10.69 1.31 1.24
N GLU A 435 9.43 1.56 1.62
CA GLU A 435 8.88 1.04 2.87
C GLU A 435 8.84 -0.49 2.91
N GLN A 436 8.46 -1.12 1.78
CA GLN A 436 8.43 -2.57 1.66
C GLN A 436 9.82 -3.19 1.80
N ALA A 437 10.82 -2.64 1.12
CA ALA A 437 12.20 -3.09 1.22
C ALA A 437 12.76 -2.85 2.63
N LEU A 438 12.48 -1.71 3.25
CA LEU A 438 12.86 -1.40 4.63
C LEU A 438 12.26 -2.42 5.62
N ARG A 439 10.97 -2.76 5.45
CA ARG A 439 10.30 -3.75 6.30
C ARG A 439 10.91 -5.12 6.15
N GLU A 440 11.08 -5.60 4.92
CA GLU A 440 11.68 -6.91 4.69
C GLU A 440 13.13 -6.96 5.19
N ALA A 441 13.90 -5.87 5.04
CA ALA A 441 15.24 -5.73 5.62
C ALA A 441 15.22 -5.87 7.15
N CYS A 442 14.31 -5.18 7.83
CA CYS A 442 14.17 -5.31 9.29
C CYS A 442 13.78 -6.74 9.69
N ASP A 443 12.80 -7.33 9.01
CA ASP A 443 12.28 -8.66 9.33
C ASP A 443 13.36 -9.74 9.13
N ILE A 444 14.10 -9.70 8.03
CA ILE A 444 15.15 -10.69 7.76
C ILE A 444 16.34 -10.54 8.70
N ILE A 445 16.75 -9.30 9.02
CA ILE A 445 17.81 -9.06 9.98
C ILE A 445 17.38 -9.56 11.35
N MET A 446 16.18 -9.23 11.82
CA MET A 446 15.70 -9.68 13.13
C MET A 446 15.52 -11.21 13.18
N LYS A 447 15.13 -11.85 12.08
CA LYS A 447 15.03 -13.30 11.99
C LYS A 447 16.38 -14.01 12.16
N HIS A 448 17.46 -13.48 11.59
CA HIS A 448 18.77 -14.14 11.58
C HIS A 448 19.78 -13.59 12.59
N CYS A 449 19.58 -12.37 13.08
CA CYS A 449 20.46 -11.69 14.02
C CYS A 449 19.76 -11.35 15.35
N GLY A 450 18.45 -11.57 15.47
CA GLY A 450 17.67 -11.14 16.64
C GLY A 450 17.54 -9.61 16.74
N GLY A 451 17.34 -9.12 17.95
CA GLY A 451 17.19 -7.69 18.24
C GLY A 451 15.74 -7.19 18.19
N ARG A 452 15.57 -5.88 18.39
CA ARG A 452 14.27 -5.20 18.46
C ARG A 452 14.28 -3.92 17.63
N LEU A 453 13.23 -3.73 16.85
CA LEU A 453 12.99 -2.51 16.09
C LEU A 453 12.59 -1.36 17.04
N GLU A 454 13.30 -0.24 17.00
CA GLU A 454 13.02 0.96 17.80
C GLU A 454 12.56 2.17 17.00
N THR A 455 13.07 2.31 15.77
CA THR A 455 12.68 3.38 14.84
C THR A 455 12.47 2.76 13.48
N PHE A 456 11.45 3.24 12.79
CA PHE A 456 11.05 2.80 11.46
C PHE A 456 10.27 3.94 10.83
N GLY A 457 10.58 4.27 9.59
CA GLY A 457 9.77 5.16 8.79
C GLY A 457 10.47 5.58 7.52
N VAL A 458 9.75 6.30 6.68
CA VAL A 458 10.25 6.84 5.42
C VAL A 458 10.14 8.36 5.48
N ASP A 459 11.17 9.04 5.00
CA ASP A 459 11.15 10.48 4.79
C ASP A 459 11.14 10.77 3.28
N THR A 460 10.41 11.79 2.86
CA THR A 460 10.22 12.16 1.45
C THR A 460 10.62 13.61 1.24
N ALA A 461 10.99 13.97 0.01
CA ALA A 461 11.23 15.38 -0.31
C ALA A 461 9.96 16.25 -0.22
N SER A 462 8.79 15.67 -0.52
CA SER A 462 7.47 16.31 -0.47
C SER A 462 6.89 16.39 0.94
#